data_AF-A0A832VRL0-F1
#
_entry.id   AF-A0A832VRL0-F1
#
_cell.length_a   1.000
_cell.length_b   1.000
_cell.length_c   1.000
_cell.angle_alpha   90.00
_cell.angle_beta   90.00
_cell.angle_gamma   90.00
#
_symmetry.space_group_name_H-M   'P 1'
#
loop_
_entity.id
_entity.type
_entity.pdbx_description
1 polymer ?
#
loop_
_entity_poly.entity_id
_entity_poly.type
_entity_poly.pdbx_seq_one_letter_code
_entity_poly.pdbx_strand_id
1 'polypeptide(L)' 'ELVKIRGVGRWTAEMFLIFGLGRLDILPLGDLGLRNGIAKLFEISKPTDEQIIKIASKWSPYRTVATWYIWKGVNNFKNV' A
#
# COMPACT_ATOMS: atom_id res chain seq x y z
N GLU A 1 7.73 -0.75 18.19
CA GLU A 1 9.03 -1.46 18.36
C GLU A 1 10.03 -1.21 17.24
N LEU A 2 9.80 -1.62 15.98
CA LEU A 2 10.79 -1.47 14.90
C LEU A 2 11.25 -0.02 14.63
N VAL A 3 10.31 0.93 14.64
CA VAL A 3 10.60 2.35 14.33
C VAL A 3 11.47 3.06 15.37
N LYS A 4 11.77 2.42 16.52
CA LYS A 4 12.70 2.95 17.51
C LYS A 4 14.17 2.78 17.09
N ILE A 5 14.44 1.91 16.11
CA ILE A 5 15.78 1.64 15.60
C ILE A 5 16.19 2.78 14.67
N ARG A 6 17.37 3.39 14.92
CA ARG A 6 17.91 4.46 14.07
C ARG A 6 18.04 3.99 12.62
N GLY A 7 17.42 4.71 11.69
CA GLY A 7 17.40 4.37 10.26
C GLY A 7 16.19 3.55 9.80
N VAL A 8 15.31 3.11 10.72
CA VAL A 8 14.08 2.39 10.37
C VAL A 8 12.87 3.32 10.48
N GLY A 9 12.42 3.83 9.33
CA GLY A 9 11.16 4.59 9.24
C GLY A 9 9.93 3.69 9.21
N ARG A 10 8.73 4.30 9.25
CA ARG A 10 7.45 3.57 9.16
C ARG A 10 7.38 2.71 7.88
N TRP A 11 7.71 3.28 6.73
CA TRP A 11 7.69 2.55 5.45
C TRP A 11 8.62 1.34 5.49
N THR A 12 9.85 1.48 6.00
CA THR A 12 10.80 0.36 6.14
C THR A 12 10.26 -0.73 7.06
N ALA A 13 9.62 -0.35 8.17
CA ALA A 13 9.00 -1.31 9.07
C ALA A 13 7.82 -2.05 8.39
N GLU A 14 6.97 -1.34 7.63
CA GLU A 14 5.87 -1.95 6.87
C GLU A 14 6.39 -2.90 5.80
N MET A 15 7.45 -2.55 5.07
CA MET A 15 8.10 -3.44 4.10
C MET A 15 8.65 -4.70 4.77
N PHE A 16 9.26 -4.57 5.95
CA PHE A 16 9.73 -5.72 6.72
C PHE A 16 8.56 -6.61 7.20
N LEU A 17 7.45 -6.04 7.64
CA LEU A 17 6.26 -6.81 8.02
C LEU A 17 5.70 -7.60 6.84
N ILE A 18 5.69 -7.02 5.64
CA ILE A 18 5.19 -7.67 4.41
C ILE A 18 6.15 -8.77 3.93
N PHE A 19 7.41 -8.42 3.67
CA PHE A 19 8.35 -9.32 2.98
C PHE A 19 9.20 -10.16 3.93
N GLY A 20 9.50 -9.65 5.13
CA GLY A 20 10.29 -10.37 6.12
C GLY A 20 9.44 -11.30 6.99
N LEU A 21 8.25 -10.85 7.40
CA LEU A 21 7.38 -11.61 8.32
C LEU A 21 6.09 -12.14 7.68
N GLY A 22 5.83 -11.86 6.39
CA GLY A 22 4.67 -12.41 5.69
C GLY A 22 3.31 -11.95 6.25
N ARG A 23 3.22 -10.78 6.89
CA ARG A 23 1.96 -10.27 7.42
C ARG A 23 1.02 -9.91 6.27
N LEU A 24 -0.18 -10.51 6.27
CA LEU A 24 -1.14 -10.41 5.17
C LEU A 24 -2.02 -9.15 5.21
N ASP A 25 -2.04 -8.42 6.32
CA ASP A 25 -2.96 -7.30 6.53
C ASP A 25 -2.26 -5.96 6.79
N ILE A 26 -1.25 -5.64 5.97
CA ILE A 26 -0.51 -4.37 6.01
C ILE A 26 -0.93 -3.48 4.84
N LEU A 27 -1.20 -2.22 5.14
CA LEU A 27 -1.45 -1.17 4.15
C LEU A 27 -0.36 -0.10 4.26
N PRO A 28 0.67 -0.12 3.39
CA PRO A 28 1.79 0.82 3.48
C PRO A 28 1.39 2.19 2.92
N LEU A 29 0.67 3.00 3.71
CA LEU A 29 0.12 4.30 3.27
C LEU A 29 1.17 5.30 2.77
N GLY A 30 2.42 5.17 3.21
CA GLY A 30 3.54 6.01 2.75
C GLY A 30 4.09 5.61 1.37
N ASP A 31 3.62 4.49 0.79
CA ASP A 31 4.16 3.95 -0.44
C ASP A 31 3.62 4.68 -1.69
N LEU A 32 4.52 5.32 -2.45
CA LEU A 32 4.16 6.04 -3.68
C LEU A 32 3.62 5.11 -4.77
N GLY A 33 4.11 3.88 -4.85
CA GLY A 33 3.64 2.88 -5.82
C GLY A 33 2.18 2.52 -5.58
N LEU A 34 1.81 2.25 -4.32
CA LEU A 34 0.43 2.02 -3.90
C LEU A 34 -0.45 3.24 -4.18
N ARG A 35 -0.03 4.45 -3.77
CA ARG A 35 -0.79 5.68 -4.01
C ARG A 35 -1.07 5.91 -5.49
N ASN A 36 -0.03 5.80 -6.32
CA ASN A 36 -0.17 5.98 -7.77
C ASN A 36 -1.03 4.89 -8.40
N GLY A 37 -0.92 3.65 -7.92
CA GLY A 37 -1.76 2.54 -8.39
C GLY A 37 -3.23 2.72 -8.02
N ILE A 38 -3.54 3.18 -6.81
CA ILE A 38 -4.91 3.51 -6.40
C ILE A 38 -5.45 4.70 -7.21
N ALA A 39 -4.64 5.75 -7.39
CA ALA A 39 -5.01 6.91 -8.19
C ALA A 39 -5.44 6.50 -9.61
N LYS A 40 -4.70 5.59 -10.25
CA LYS A 40 -5.03 5.06 -11.57
C LYS A 40 -6.24 4.12 -11.54
N LEU A 41 -6.28 3.16 -10.62
CA LEU A 41 -7.32 2.12 -10.58
C LEU A 41 -8.71 2.66 -10.27
N PHE A 42 -8.78 3.74 -9.48
CA PHE A 42 -10.05 4.36 -9.07
C PHE A 42 -10.28 5.72 -9.74
N GLU A 43 -9.42 6.14 -10.66
CA GLU A 43 -9.51 7.42 -11.38
C GLU A 43 -9.59 8.64 -10.45
N ILE A 44 -8.89 8.58 -9.31
CA ILE A 44 -8.84 9.64 -8.31
C ILE A 44 -7.53 10.42 -8.45
N SER A 45 -7.61 11.71 -8.76
CA SER A 45 -6.44 12.58 -8.75
C SER A 45 -5.93 12.78 -7.32
N LYS A 46 -4.70 12.33 -7.04
CA LYS A 46 -3.99 12.47 -5.75
C LYS A 46 -4.86 12.05 -4.54
N PRO A 47 -5.16 10.75 -4.37
CA PRO A 47 -6.03 10.29 -3.29
C PRO A 47 -5.47 10.63 -1.90
N THR A 48 -6.34 11.10 -1.00
CA THR A 48 -6.00 11.36 0.40
C THR A 48 -5.82 10.05 1.17
N ASP A 49 -5.17 10.14 2.33
CA ASP A 49 -4.98 9.00 3.21
C ASP A 49 -6.32 8.40 3.64
N GLU A 50 -7.34 9.23 3.95
CA GLU A 50 -8.67 8.70 4.29
C GLU A 50 -9.33 7.97 3.12
N GLN A 51 -9.18 8.48 1.90
CA GLN A 51 -9.72 7.82 0.71
C GLN A 51 -9.07 6.46 0.49
N ILE A 52 -7.74 6.38 0.61
CA ILE A 52 -7.00 5.12 0.48
C ILE A 52 -7.42 4.13 1.56
N ILE A 53 -7.53 4.58 2.82
CA ILE A 53 -7.97 3.72 3.94
C ILE A 53 -9.39 3.20 3.69
N LYS A 54 -10.30 4.07 3.23
CA LYS A 54 -11.69 3.69 2.94
C LYS A 54 -11.76 2.65 1.82
N ILE A 55 -11.01 2.84 0.74
CA ILE A 55 -10.92 1.88 -0.37
C ILE A 55 -10.34 0.55 0.15
N ALA A 56 -9.23 0.61 0.87
CA ALA A 56 -8.50 -0.56 1.35
C ALA A 56 -9.21 -1.33 2.48
N SER A 57 -10.19 -0.71 3.16
CA SER A 57 -10.99 -1.36 4.20
C SER A 57 -11.66 -2.64 3.70
N LYS A 58 -12.09 -2.67 2.43
CA LYS A 58 -12.73 -3.82 1.78
C LYS A 58 -11.76 -4.98 1.52
N TRP A 59 -10.46 -4.75 1.59
CA TRP A 59 -9.43 -5.76 1.36
C TRP A 59 -8.97 -6.44 2.64
N SER A 60 -9.40 -5.97 3.81
CA SER A 60 -9.13 -6.65 5.07
C SER A 60 -9.76 -8.06 5.07
N PRO A 61 -9.06 -9.10 5.57
CA PRO A 61 -7.78 -9.09 6.28
C PRO A 61 -6.55 -9.36 5.38
N TYR A 62 -6.65 -9.06 4.09
CA TYR A 62 -5.62 -9.36 3.07
C TYR A 62 -5.12 -8.10 2.34
N ARG A 63 -5.01 -6.97 3.06
CA ARG A 63 -4.56 -5.69 2.46
C ARG A 63 -3.19 -5.80 1.80
N THR A 64 -2.27 -6.60 2.34
CA THR A 64 -0.96 -6.86 1.74
C THR A 64 -1.08 -7.49 0.35
N VAL A 65 -2.01 -8.41 0.16
CA VAL A 65 -2.23 -9.10 -1.12
C VAL A 65 -2.75 -8.11 -2.16
N ALA A 66 -3.74 -7.30 -1.80
CA ALA A 66 -4.26 -6.25 -2.68
C ALA A 66 -3.16 -5.24 -3.06
N THR A 67 -2.37 -4.77 -2.08
CA THR A 67 -1.21 -3.91 -2.33
C THR A 67 -0.21 -4.55 -3.30
N TRP A 68 0.07 -5.85 -3.16
CA TRP A 68 0.97 -6.56 -4.07
C TRP A 68 0.46 -6.57 -5.53
N TYR A 69 -0.83 -6.84 -5.74
CA TYR A 69 -1.44 -6.76 -7.08
C TYR A 69 -1.38 -5.35 -7.65
N ILE A 70 -1.60 -4.32 -6.83
CA ILE A 70 -1.48 -2.92 -7.25
C ILE A 70 -0.05 -2.62 -7.71
N TRP A 71 0.98 -3.06 -6.97
CA TRP A 71 2.38 -2.89 -7.39
C TRP A 71 2.70 -3.59 -8.71
N LYS A 72 2.15 -4.78 -8.97
CA LYS A 72 2.33 -5.48 -10.24
C LYS A 72 1.56 -4.84 -11.40
N GLY A 73 0.40 -4.24 -11.10
CA GLY A 73 -0.49 -3.65 -12.10
C GLY A 73 -0.28 -2.16 -12.36
N VAL A 74 0.46 -1.42 -11.52
CA VAL A 74 0.52 0.06 -11.56
C VAL A 74 0.90 0.66 -12.93
N ASN A 75 1.72 -0.05 -13.72
CA ASN A 75 2.11 0.38 -15.06
C ASN A 75 1.16 -0.12 -16.16
N ASN A 76 0.30 -1.09 -15.83
CA ASN A 76 -0.63 -1.74 -16.74
C ASN A 76 -2.08 -1.25 -16.58
N PHE A 77 -2.37 -0.49 -15.52
CA PHE A 77 -3.61 0.28 -15.39
C PHE A 77 -3.57 1.38 -16.47
N LYS A 78 -4.01 1.04 -17.68
CA LYS A 78 -4.20 1.97 -18.79
C LYS A 78 -5.53 2.69 -18.59
N ASN A 79 -5.53 3.98 -18.91
CA ASN A 79 -6.73 4.75 -19.20
C ASN A 79 -7.44 4.03 -20.35
N VAL A 80 -8.57 3.40 -20.07
CA VAL A 80 -9.50 2.92 -21.10
C VAL A 80 -10.12 4.15 -21.76
#